data_AF-A0A4Q1AFK4-F1
#
_entry.id   AF-A0A4Q1AFK4-F1
#
_cell.length_a   1.000
_cell.length_b   1.000
_cell.length_c   1.000
_cell.angle_alpha   90.00
_cell.angle_beta   90.00
_cell.angle_gamma   90.00
#
_symmetry.space_group_name_H-M   'P 1'
#
loop_
_entity.id
_entity.type
_entity.pdbx_description
1 polymer ?
#
loop_
_entity_poly.entity_id
_entity_poly.type
_entity_poly.pdbx_seq_one_letter_code
_entity_poly.pdbx_strand_id
1 'polypeptide(L)'
;MEILSNFIQQTITIFAIMDPIGISALALSLLSPNITKTQISTIARKSTFTIIIAFFVVLITGDAILKIFGIGENSLKVMGGIILLMMAISMVNGSAKEGKKDDDKSDEELSVIPIGIPIAFGAGLFTTIIIFKHDAETFVDLVSITLAFCINAFLFYLILKNSIYIRKFFGATGQNVVTKLMGLIVGAIAVQFIISGIVSLTKLYL
;
A
#
# COMPACT_ATOMS: atom_id res chain seq x y z
N MET A 1 -11.51 -21.65 -10.91
CA MET A 1 -12.23 -20.57 -10.17
C MET A 1 -11.35 -19.99 -9.06
N GLU A 2 -10.54 -20.80 -8.38
CA GLU A 2 -9.63 -20.37 -7.29
C GLU A 2 -8.60 -19.29 -7.70
N ILE A 3 -8.00 -19.40 -8.89
CA ILE A 3 -7.04 -18.39 -9.36
C ILE A 3 -7.70 -17.01 -9.48
N LEU A 4 -8.93 -16.96 -10.00
CA LEU A 4 -9.66 -15.70 -10.16
C LEU A 4 -10.04 -15.10 -8.80
N SER A 5 -10.46 -15.92 -7.83
CA SER A 5 -10.73 -15.44 -6.47
C SER A 5 -9.47 -14.92 -5.78
N ASN A 6 -8.34 -15.63 -5.90
CA ASN A 6 -7.06 -15.21 -5.33
C ASN A 6 -6.60 -13.89 -5.92
N PHE A 7 -6.66 -13.76 -7.25
CA PHE A 7 -6.34 -12.53 -7.96
C PHE A 7 -7.21 -11.33 -7.51
N ILE A 8 -8.53 -11.53 -7.40
CA ILE A 8 -9.46 -10.48 -6.95
C ILE A 8 -9.15 -10.10 -5.50
N GLN A 9 -8.94 -11.07 -4.62
CA GLN A 9 -8.61 -10.82 -3.22
C GLN A 9 -7.29 -10.06 -3.08
N GLN A 10 -6.23 -10.48 -3.79
CA GLN A 10 -4.94 -9.80 -3.81
C GLN A 10 -5.09 -8.36 -4.32
N THR A 11 -5.86 -8.17 -5.40
CA THR A 11 -6.11 -6.85 -5.97
C THR A 11 -6.82 -5.93 -4.98
N ILE A 12 -7.90 -6.39 -4.35
CA ILE A 12 -8.67 -5.60 -3.36
C ILE A 12 -7.80 -5.31 -2.13
N THR A 13 -7.02 -6.29 -1.66
CA THR A 13 -6.16 -6.14 -0.49
C THR A 13 -5.08 -5.10 -0.74
N ILE A 14 -4.36 -5.20 -1.86
CA ILE A 14 -3.32 -4.24 -2.24
C ILE A 14 -3.95 -2.85 -2.44
N PHE A 15 -5.12 -2.76 -3.07
CA PHE A 15 -5.82 -1.48 -3.27
C PHE A 15 -6.17 -0.81 -1.94
N ALA A 16 -6.78 -1.58 -1.03
CA ALA A 16 -7.23 -1.08 0.28
C ALA A 16 -6.04 -0.66 1.14
N ILE A 17 -4.96 -1.44 1.16
CA ILE A 17 -3.75 -1.13 1.94
C ILE A 17 -3.01 0.06 1.35
N MET A 18 -2.90 0.15 0.02
CA MET A 18 -2.25 1.30 -0.62
C MET A 18 -3.05 2.59 -0.43
N ASP A 19 -4.38 2.52 -0.34
CA ASP A 19 -5.30 3.67 -0.25
C ASP A 19 -4.93 4.80 -1.23
N PRO A 20 -4.95 4.54 -2.55
CA PRO A 20 -4.57 5.53 -3.55
C PRO A 20 -5.40 6.82 -3.46
N ILE A 21 -6.64 6.74 -2.96
CA ILE A 21 -7.54 7.90 -2.79
C ILE A 21 -7.06 8.78 -1.63
N GLY A 22 -6.77 8.20 -0.47
CA GLY A 22 -6.18 8.94 0.66
C GLY A 22 -4.81 9.50 0.31
N ILE A 23 -3.99 8.75 -0.41
CA ILE A 23 -2.68 9.24 -0.89
C ILE A 23 -2.85 10.40 -1.86
N SER A 24 -3.86 10.39 -2.74
CA SER A 24 -4.12 11.52 -3.62
C SER A 24 -4.46 12.81 -2.86
N ALA A 25 -5.21 12.70 -1.76
CA ALA A 25 -5.56 13.83 -0.90
C ALA A 25 -4.32 14.37 -0.18
N LEU A 26 -3.49 13.46 0.33
CA LEU A 26 -2.22 13.76 1.01
C LEU A 26 -1.19 14.38 0.06
N ALA A 27 -1.06 13.85 -1.14
CA ALA A 27 -0.16 14.38 -2.15
C ALA A 27 -0.53 15.83 -2.46
N LEU A 28 -1.81 16.13 -2.66
CA LEU A 28 -2.25 17.51 -2.89
C LEU A 28 -1.97 18.46 -1.72
N SER A 29 -1.94 17.99 -0.47
CA SER A 29 -1.56 18.83 0.67
C SER A 29 -0.06 19.06 0.81
N LEU A 30 0.76 18.15 0.26
CA LEU A 30 2.21 18.26 0.24
C LEU A 30 2.72 19.12 -0.93
N LEU A 31 1.97 19.17 -2.01
CA LEU A 31 2.36 19.86 -3.25
C LEU A 31 2.07 21.36 -3.17
N SER A 32 2.78 22.13 -3.99
CA SER A 32 2.61 23.58 -4.09
C SER A 32 1.18 23.97 -4.51
N PRO A 33 0.58 25.05 -3.94
CA PRO A 33 -0.79 25.48 -4.28
C PRO A 33 -1.00 25.81 -5.78
N ASN A 34 0.07 26.22 -6.47
CA ASN A 34 0.06 26.58 -7.89
C ASN A 34 0.55 25.46 -8.81
N ILE A 35 0.55 24.21 -8.34
CA ILE A 35 1.06 23.09 -9.12
C ILE A 35 0.23 22.86 -10.39
N THR A 36 0.93 22.68 -11.51
CA THR A 36 0.29 22.44 -12.81
C THR A 36 -0.13 20.98 -12.96
N LYS A 37 -1.13 20.74 -13.81
CA LYS A 37 -1.55 19.37 -14.19
C LYS A 37 -0.41 18.53 -14.76
N THR A 38 0.52 19.16 -15.49
CA THR A 38 1.71 18.51 -16.04
C THR A 38 2.63 18.03 -14.92
N GLN A 39 2.91 18.88 -13.92
CA GLN A 39 3.74 18.51 -12.77
C GLN A 39 3.11 17.36 -11.97
N ILE A 40 1.80 17.39 -11.70
CA ILE A 40 1.10 16.28 -11.04
C ILE A 40 1.23 14.99 -11.85
N SER A 41 1.11 15.05 -13.18
CA SER A 41 1.28 13.86 -14.02
C SER A 41 2.72 13.32 -13.97
N THR A 42 3.73 14.19 -13.86
CA THR A 42 5.13 13.79 -13.68
C THR A 42 5.33 13.12 -12.34
N ILE A 43 4.81 13.70 -11.26
CA ILE A 43 4.86 13.13 -9.90
C ILE A 43 4.17 11.78 -9.89
N ALA A 44 2.95 11.68 -10.42
CA ALA A 44 2.20 10.43 -10.48
C ALA A 44 3.00 9.34 -11.21
N ARG A 45 3.64 9.68 -12.34
CA ARG A 45 4.47 8.73 -13.09
C ARG A 45 5.71 8.30 -12.29
N LYS A 46 6.44 9.24 -11.69
CA LYS A 46 7.64 8.96 -10.89
C LYS A 46 7.29 8.11 -9.66
N SER A 47 6.27 8.49 -8.88
CA SER A 47 5.79 7.73 -7.72
C SER A 47 5.35 6.32 -8.11
N THR A 48 4.62 6.17 -9.22
CA THR A 48 4.20 4.84 -9.71
C THR A 48 5.40 3.98 -10.08
N PHE A 49 6.40 4.56 -10.75
CA PHE A 49 7.63 3.85 -11.08
C PHE A 49 8.41 3.45 -9.82
N THR A 50 8.48 4.33 -8.82
CA THR A 50 9.09 4.04 -7.52
C THR A 50 8.42 2.85 -6.84
N ILE A 51 7.08 2.79 -6.75
CA ILE A 51 6.40 1.67 -6.09
C ILE A 51 6.53 0.36 -6.87
N ILE A 52 6.61 0.41 -8.21
CA ILE A 52 6.85 -0.78 -9.05
C ILE A 52 8.26 -1.32 -8.80
N ILE A 53 9.28 -0.45 -8.77
CA ILE A 53 10.63 -0.87 -8.44
C ILE A 53 10.67 -1.48 -7.03
N ALA A 54 10.08 -0.79 -6.05
CA ALA A 54 10.05 -1.25 -4.67
C ALA A 54 9.37 -2.62 -4.54
N PHE A 55 8.27 -2.85 -5.27
CA PHE A 55 7.61 -4.14 -5.35
C PHE A 55 8.56 -5.24 -5.84
N PHE A 56 9.24 -5.04 -6.97
CA PHE A 56 10.15 -6.06 -7.50
C PHE A 56 11.35 -6.29 -6.58
N VAL A 57 11.89 -5.23 -5.97
CA VAL A 57 12.97 -5.34 -4.99
C VAL A 57 12.52 -6.21 -3.81
N VAL A 58 11.34 -5.96 -3.25
CA VAL A 58 10.80 -6.75 -2.13
C VAL A 58 10.45 -8.17 -2.55
N LEU A 59 9.82 -8.35 -3.70
CA LEU A 59 9.46 -9.66 -4.22
C LEU A 59 10.69 -10.55 -4.40
N ILE A 60 11.83 -9.99 -4.83
CA ILE A 60 13.07 -10.74 -5.05
C ILE A 60 13.86 -10.89 -3.74
N THR A 61 14.04 -9.82 -2.96
CA THR A 61 14.99 -9.80 -1.84
C THR A 61 14.36 -10.04 -0.47
N GLY A 62 13.04 -9.91 -0.31
CA GLY A 62 12.39 -9.89 1.00
C GLY A 62 12.60 -11.17 1.81
N ASP A 63 12.41 -12.36 1.22
CA ASP A 63 12.64 -13.62 1.93
C ASP A 63 14.10 -13.77 2.36
N ALA A 64 15.04 -13.30 1.54
CA ALA A 64 16.47 -13.36 1.86
C ALA A 64 16.78 -12.47 3.07
N ILE A 65 16.19 -11.27 3.11
CA ILE A 65 16.29 -10.36 4.25
C ILE A 65 15.73 -11.04 5.51
N LEU A 66 14.53 -11.62 5.45
CA LEU A 66 13.92 -12.29 6.60
C LEU A 66 14.75 -13.46 7.11
N LYS A 67 15.33 -14.26 6.20
CA LYS A 67 16.23 -15.35 6.55
C LYS A 67 17.48 -14.87 7.28
N ILE A 68 18.07 -13.75 6.85
CA ILE A 68 19.24 -13.14 7.52
C ILE A 68 18.89 -12.70 8.95
N PHE A 69 17.70 -12.13 9.14
CA PHE A 69 17.23 -11.72 10.46
C PHE A 69 16.68 -12.87 11.32
N GLY A 70 16.57 -14.09 10.78
CA GLY A 70 15.97 -15.22 11.47
C GLY A 70 14.47 -15.05 11.74
N ILE A 71 13.77 -14.24 10.93
CA ILE A 71 12.34 -13.97 11.09
C ILE A 71 11.54 -14.98 10.25
N GLY A 72 10.69 -15.76 10.93
CA GLY A 72 9.77 -16.67 10.26
C GLY A 72 8.57 -15.96 9.61
N GLU A 73 8.01 -16.57 8.57
CA GLU A 73 6.84 -16.05 7.83
C GLU A 73 5.63 -15.80 8.75
N ASN A 74 5.39 -16.69 9.72
CA ASN A 74 4.27 -16.58 10.64
C ASN A 74 4.47 -15.43 11.64
N SER A 75 5.70 -15.19 12.08
CA SER A 75 6.04 -14.02 12.90
C SER A 75 5.85 -12.73 12.12
N LEU A 76 6.22 -12.72 10.83
CA LEU A 76 5.96 -11.61 9.93
C LEU A 76 4.44 -11.39 9.73
N LYS A 77 3.64 -12.46 9.57
CA LYS A 77 2.18 -12.37 9.49
C LYS A 77 1.58 -11.65 10.70
N VAL A 78 2.00 -12.01 11.91
CA VAL A 78 1.52 -11.36 13.14
C VAL A 78 1.95 -9.89 13.20
N MET A 79 3.24 -9.60 13.04
CA MET A 79 3.74 -8.22 13.14
C MET A 79 3.19 -7.33 12.02
N GLY A 80 3.10 -7.88 10.81
CA GLY A 80 2.48 -7.26 9.66
C GLY A 80 1.02 -6.92 9.89
N GLY A 81 0.25 -7.88 10.40
CA GLY A 81 -1.12 -7.65 10.80
C GLY A 81 -1.24 -6.56 11.87
N ILE A 82 -0.34 -6.48 12.85
CA ILE A 82 -0.33 -5.38 13.83
C ILE A 82 -0.09 -4.02 13.15
N ILE A 83 0.88 -3.93 12.23
CA ILE A 83 1.15 -2.69 11.47
C ILE A 83 -0.08 -2.29 10.65
N LEU A 84 -0.70 -3.25 9.96
CA LEU A 84 -1.92 -3.00 9.18
C LEU A 84 -3.09 -2.58 10.08
N LEU A 85 -3.21 -3.13 11.28
CA LEU A 85 -4.24 -2.75 12.24
C LEU A 85 -4.05 -1.31 12.72
N MET A 86 -2.81 -0.92 13.05
CA MET A 86 -2.49 0.46 13.41
C MET A 86 -2.78 1.43 12.25
N MET A 87 -2.45 1.02 11.03
CA MET A 87 -2.75 1.79 9.83
C MET A 87 -4.27 1.94 9.63
N ALA A 88 -5.02 0.85 9.75
CA ALA A 88 -6.48 0.84 9.67
C ALA A 88 -7.12 1.78 10.70
N ILE A 89 -6.68 1.72 11.97
CA ILE A 89 -7.16 2.61 13.04
C ILE A 89 -6.87 4.07 12.69
N SER A 90 -5.66 4.38 12.20
CA SER A 90 -5.30 5.74 11.77
C SER A 90 -6.18 6.25 10.63
N MET A 91 -6.47 5.39 9.64
CA MET A 91 -7.37 5.71 8.52
C MET A 91 -8.80 5.98 9.00
N VAL A 92 -9.34 5.14 9.89
CA VAL A 92 -10.70 5.27 10.44
C VAL A 92 -10.85 6.53 11.30
N ASN A 93 -9.82 6.84 12.09
CA ASN A 93 -9.80 8.05 12.92
C ASN A 93 -9.67 9.33 12.07
N GLY A 94 -9.34 9.19 10.78
CA GLY A 94 -9.13 10.34 9.90
C GLY A 94 -7.96 11.18 10.37
N SER A 95 -6.94 10.55 10.97
CA SER A 95 -5.66 11.19 11.16
C SER A 95 -5.21 11.60 9.77
N ALA A 96 -5.40 12.87 9.42
CA ALA A 96 -4.75 13.45 8.27
C ALA A 96 -3.29 13.04 8.45
N LYS A 97 -2.77 12.27 7.49
CA LYS A 97 -1.33 12.16 7.34
C LYS A 97 -0.90 13.60 7.13
N GLU A 98 -0.59 14.35 8.17
CA GLU A 98 -0.14 15.73 8.02
C GLU A 98 1.32 15.61 7.59
N GLY A 99 1.50 15.52 6.27
CA GLY A 99 2.80 15.73 5.70
C GLY A 99 3.15 17.18 5.92
N LYS A 100 4.11 17.46 6.81
CA LYS A 100 4.76 18.77 6.82
C LYS A 100 5.42 18.92 5.46
N LYS A 101 5.08 19.99 4.74
CA LYS A 101 5.83 20.37 3.56
C LYS A 101 7.26 20.64 4.02
N ASP A 102 8.19 19.92 3.43
CA ASP A 102 9.61 20.16 3.62
C ASP A 102 9.96 21.25 2.60
N ASP A 103 10.04 22.51 3.04
CA ASP A 103 10.17 23.66 2.13
C ASP A 103 11.46 23.61 1.29
N ASP A 104 12.44 22.81 1.71
CA ASP A 104 13.69 22.57 1.00
C ASP A 104 13.60 21.51 -0.12
N LYS A 105 12.50 20.75 -0.23
CA LYS A 105 12.34 19.70 -1.24
C LYS A 105 11.55 20.16 -2.45
N SER A 106 12.07 19.87 -3.64
CA SER A 106 11.31 20.08 -4.87
C SER A 106 10.06 19.19 -4.93
N ASP A 107 9.00 19.66 -5.58
CA ASP A 107 7.77 18.87 -5.80
C ASP A 107 8.08 17.52 -6.51
N GLU A 108 9.17 17.45 -7.29
CA GLU A 108 9.63 16.22 -7.92
C GLU A 108 10.30 15.25 -6.94
N GLU A 109 11.04 15.72 -5.94
CA GLU A 109 11.62 14.86 -4.90
C GLU A 109 10.52 14.21 -4.04
N LEU A 110 9.42 14.95 -3.81
CA LEU A 110 8.24 14.42 -3.13
C LEU A 110 7.66 13.18 -3.80
N SER A 111 7.85 13.02 -5.12
CA SER A 111 7.36 11.86 -5.87
C SER A 111 8.01 10.55 -5.43
N VAL A 112 9.28 10.59 -5.04
CA VAL A 112 10.02 9.42 -4.53
C VAL A 112 9.86 9.36 -3.00
N ILE A 113 10.18 10.45 -2.30
CA ILE A 113 10.08 10.56 -0.85
C ILE A 113 9.30 11.84 -0.49
N PRO A 114 8.14 11.76 0.18
CA PRO A 114 7.56 10.57 0.81
C PRO A 114 6.47 9.85 -0.02
N ILE A 115 6.01 10.40 -1.16
CA ILE A 115 4.79 9.93 -1.86
C ILE A 115 4.95 8.48 -2.34
N GLY A 116 6.04 8.17 -3.04
CA GLY A 116 6.37 6.81 -3.45
C GLY A 116 6.65 5.92 -2.24
N ILE A 117 7.69 6.27 -1.47
CA ILE A 117 8.09 5.59 -0.23
C ILE A 117 8.25 6.65 0.86
N PRO A 118 7.69 6.48 2.07
CA PRO A 118 6.99 5.29 2.56
C PRO A 118 5.46 5.36 2.42
N ILE A 119 4.89 6.40 1.80
CA ILE A 119 3.43 6.60 1.84
C ILE A 119 2.71 5.56 0.98
N ALA A 120 3.02 5.47 -0.31
CA ALA A 120 2.38 4.50 -1.21
C ALA A 120 2.93 3.10 -1.00
N PHE A 121 4.25 2.95 -0.98
CA PHE A 121 4.94 1.71 -0.68
C PHE A 121 5.52 1.75 0.73
N GLY A 122 4.63 1.53 1.71
CA GLY A 122 4.97 1.51 3.13
C GLY A 122 5.15 0.09 3.68
N ALA A 123 5.36 0.02 5.00
CA ALA A 123 5.51 -1.23 5.73
C ALA A 123 4.30 -2.20 5.55
N GLY A 124 3.08 -1.66 5.37
CA GLY A 124 1.90 -2.47 5.11
C GLY A 124 1.97 -3.24 3.78
N LEU A 125 2.35 -2.58 2.69
CA LEU A 125 2.52 -3.24 1.40
C LEU A 125 3.73 -4.18 1.40
N PHE A 126 4.85 -3.79 2.02
CA PHE A 126 6.00 -4.68 2.20
C PHE A 126 5.58 -6.02 2.79
N THR A 127 4.91 -6.00 3.94
CA THR A 127 4.51 -7.23 4.62
C THR A 127 3.49 -8.02 3.81
N THR A 128 2.52 -7.34 3.19
CA THR A 128 1.48 -8.01 2.39
C THR A 128 2.07 -8.75 1.19
N ILE A 129 3.03 -8.15 0.49
CA ILE A 129 3.69 -8.78 -0.66
C ILE A 129 4.42 -10.04 -0.24
N ILE A 130 5.13 -10.00 0.89
CA ILE A 130 5.85 -11.17 1.41
C ILE A 130 4.87 -12.25 1.86
N ILE A 131 3.79 -11.89 2.56
CA ILE A 131 2.75 -12.84 2.96
C ILE A 131 2.17 -13.54 1.73
N PHE A 132 1.76 -12.78 0.71
CA PHE A 132 1.22 -13.36 -0.52
C PHE A 132 2.24 -14.22 -1.27
N LYS A 133 3.51 -13.82 -1.28
CA LYS A 133 4.59 -14.61 -1.89
C LYS A 133 4.80 -15.93 -1.16
N HIS A 134 4.73 -15.95 0.17
CA HIS A 134 4.85 -17.17 0.97
C HIS A 134 3.62 -18.10 0.82
N ASP A 135 2.44 -17.53 0.61
CA ASP A 135 1.22 -18.29 0.33
C ASP A 135 1.14 -18.76 -1.14
N ALA A 136 2.08 -18.36 -2.01
CA ALA A 136 2.13 -18.75 -3.42
C ALA A 136 2.84 -20.10 -3.59
N GLU A 137 2.09 -21.13 -3.97
CA GLU A 137 2.61 -22.49 -4.18
C GLU A 137 3.13 -22.71 -5.61
N THR A 138 2.59 -21.96 -6.57
CA THR A 138 2.90 -22.13 -7.99
C THR A 138 3.44 -20.87 -8.65
N PHE A 139 4.11 -21.03 -9.80
CA PHE A 139 4.52 -19.89 -10.63
C PHE A 139 3.32 -19.05 -11.09
N VAL A 140 2.15 -19.67 -11.25
CA VAL A 140 0.90 -18.98 -11.61
C VAL A 140 0.46 -18.02 -10.51
N ASP A 141 0.64 -18.37 -9.24
CA ASP A 141 0.31 -17.51 -8.10
C ASP A 141 1.24 -16.28 -8.05
N LEU A 142 2.53 -16.45 -8.34
CA LEU A 142 3.47 -15.33 -8.45
C LEU A 142 3.09 -14.37 -9.59
N VAL A 143 2.64 -14.91 -10.73
CA VAL A 143 2.12 -14.10 -11.84
C VAL A 143 0.84 -13.38 -11.42
N SER A 144 -0.05 -14.03 -10.68
CA SER A 144 -1.28 -13.42 -10.14
C SER A 144 -0.97 -12.23 -9.23
N ILE A 145 -0.07 -12.39 -8.26
CA ILE A 145 0.34 -11.31 -7.34
C ILE A 145 0.94 -10.14 -8.11
N THR A 146 1.82 -10.45 -9.07
CA THR A 146 2.46 -9.44 -9.92
C THR A 146 1.42 -8.67 -10.73
N LEU A 147 0.47 -9.36 -11.36
CA LEU A 147 -0.59 -8.74 -12.13
C LEU A 147 -1.52 -7.88 -11.25
N ALA A 148 -1.90 -8.39 -10.07
CA ALA A 148 -2.69 -7.67 -9.07
C ALA A 148 -1.98 -6.38 -8.64
N PHE A 149 -0.67 -6.44 -8.39
CA PHE A 149 0.12 -5.26 -8.05
C PHE A 149 0.22 -4.28 -9.23
N CYS A 150 0.49 -4.76 -10.44
CA CYS A 150 0.59 -3.90 -11.62
C CYS A 150 -0.72 -3.15 -11.91
N ILE A 151 -1.87 -3.81 -11.75
CA ILE A 151 -3.18 -3.17 -11.89
C ILE A 151 -3.38 -2.11 -10.81
N ASN A 152 -3.00 -2.41 -9.57
CA ASN A 152 -3.04 -1.43 -8.48
C ASN A 152 -2.12 -0.23 -8.74
N ALA A 153 -0.89 -0.46 -9.18
CA ALA A 153 0.04 0.60 -9.54
C ALA A 153 -0.51 1.47 -10.69
N PHE A 154 -1.19 0.86 -11.66
CA PHE A 154 -1.87 1.60 -12.72
C PHE A 154 -3.06 2.42 -12.20
N LEU A 155 -3.89 1.86 -11.32
CA LEU A 155 -4.98 2.59 -10.67
C LEU A 155 -4.45 3.75 -9.81
N PHE A 156 -3.36 3.52 -9.07
CA PHE A 156 -2.66 4.55 -8.31
C PHE A 156 -2.18 5.69 -9.21
N TYR A 157 -1.54 5.38 -10.35
CA TYR A 157 -1.16 6.37 -11.35
C TYR A 157 -2.36 7.20 -11.82
N LEU A 158 -3.47 6.55 -12.19
CA LEU A 158 -4.66 7.24 -12.68
C LEU A 158 -5.29 8.12 -11.60
N ILE A 159 -5.36 7.65 -10.36
CA ILE A 159 -5.93 8.38 -9.23
C ILE A 159 -5.06 9.60 -8.91
N LEU A 160 -3.74 9.42 -8.81
CA LEU A 160 -2.82 10.50 -8.46
C LEU A 160 -2.72 11.55 -9.56
N LYS A 161 -2.66 11.13 -10.83
CA LYS A 161 -2.69 12.02 -12.01
C LYS A 161 -3.95 12.89 -12.05
N ASN A 162 -5.09 12.32 -11.64
CA ASN A 162 -6.38 13.00 -11.63
C ASN A 162 -6.77 13.54 -10.24
N SER A 163 -5.82 13.65 -9.31
CA SER A 163 -6.06 14.06 -7.92
C SER A 163 -6.86 15.35 -7.80
N ILE A 164 -6.58 16.38 -8.61
CA ILE A 164 -7.35 17.64 -8.65
C ILE A 164 -8.83 17.38 -8.99
N TYR A 165 -9.10 16.55 -10.00
CA TYR A 165 -10.47 16.23 -10.41
C TYR A 165 -11.19 15.39 -9.35
N ILE A 166 -10.49 14.42 -8.76
CA ILE A 166 -11.02 13.60 -7.66
C ILE A 166 -11.36 14.51 -6.47
N ARG A 167 -10.48 15.45 -6.11
CA ARG A 167 -10.73 16.43 -5.05
C ARG A 167 -11.92 17.33 -5.36
N LYS A 168 -12.11 17.73 -6.62
CA LYS A 168 -13.28 18.52 -7.05
C LYS A 168 -14.59 17.73 -7.00
N PHE A 169 -14.55 16.44 -7.33
CA PHE A 169 -15.74 15.58 -7.38
C PHE A 169 -16.16 15.05 -5.99
N PHE A 170 -15.21 14.51 -5.22
CA PHE A 170 -15.46 13.94 -3.89
C PHE A 170 -15.40 14.97 -2.76
N GLY A 171 -14.68 16.07 -2.96
CA GLY A 171 -14.32 16.98 -1.86
C GLY A 171 -13.35 16.31 -0.86
N ALA A 172 -12.91 17.08 0.14
CA ALA A 172 -12.09 16.55 1.22
C ALA A 172 -12.84 15.51 2.06
N THR A 173 -14.13 15.77 2.33
CA THR A 173 -15.00 14.88 3.12
C THR A 173 -15.22 13.55 2.42
N GLY A 174 -15.51 13.54 1.11
CA GLY A 174 -15.73 12.29 0.37
C GLY A 174 -14.46 11.43 0.30
N GLN A 175 -13.29 12.05 0.07
CA GLN A 175 -12.01 11.33 0.13
C GLN A 175 -11.79 10.71 1.52
N ASN A 176 -12.05 11.47 2.58
CA ASN A 176 -11.93 10.96 3.96
C ASN A 176 -12.89 9.79 4.24
N VAL A 177 -14.14 9.86 3.77
CA VAL A 177 -15.10 8.75 3.91
C VAL A 177 -14.58 7.50 3.21
N VAL A 178 -14.06 7.62 1.98
CA VAL A 178 -13.53 6.47 1.24
C VAL A 178 -12.30 5.88 1.95
N THR A 179 -11.37 6.71 2.42
CA THR A 179 -10.21 6.26 3.21
C THR A 179 -10.66 5.54 4.49
N LYS A 180 -11.67 6.03 5.20
CA LYS A 180 -12.21 5.33 6.38
C LYS A 180 -12.79 3.96 6.05
N LEU A 181 -13.50 3.84 4.93
CA LEU A 181 -14.02 2.56 4.46
C LEU A 181 -12.88 1.59 4.09
N MET A 182 -11.84 2.07 3.41
CA MET A 182 -10.63 1.26 3.17
C MET A 182 -9.97 0.85 4.48
N GLY A 183 -9.94 1.73 5.48
CA GLY A 183 -9.43 1.45 6.82
C GLY A 183 -10.16 0.30 7.50
N LEU A 184 -11.49 0.23 7.38
CA LEU A 184 -12.27 -0.91 7.89
C LEU A 184 -11.90 -2.22 7.19
N ILE A 185 -11.70 -2.20 5.87
CA ILE A 185 -11.28 -3.38 5.09
C ILE A 185 -9.87 -3.81 5.50
N VAL A 186 -8.92 -2.87 5.58
CA VAL A 186 -7.55 -3.14 6.02
C VAL A 186 -7.54 -3.70 7.45
N GLY A 187 -8.40 -3.19 8.34
CA GLY A 187 -8.54 -3.70 9.70
C GLY A 187 -9.00 -5.16 9.74
N ALA A 188 -9.95 -5.54 8.90
CA ALA A 188 -10.39 -6.94 8.78
C ALA A 188 -9.26 -7.85 8.28
N ILE A 189 -8.51 -7.41 7.25
CA ILE A 189 -7.35 -8.14 6.71
C ILE A 189 -6.25 -8.27 7.77
N ALA A 190 -6.00 -7.20 8.52
CA ALA A 190 -5.03 -7.18 9.61
C ALA A 190 -5.35 -8.23 10.68
N VAL A 191 -6.60 -8.30 11.12
CA VAL A 191 -7.06 -9.32 12.09
C VAL A 191 -6.89 -10.72 11.51
N GLN A 192 -7.20 -10.94 10.24
CA GLN A 192 -7.00 -12.23 9.57
C GLN A 192 -5.52 -12.65 9.57
N PHE A 193 -4.60 -11.72 9.28
CA PHE A 193 -3.16 -11.99 9.33
C PHE A 193 -2.66 -12.30 10.74
N ILE A 194 -3.13 -11.56 11.75
CA ILE A 194 -2.78 -11.79 13.15
C ILE A 194 -3.25 -13.18 13.59
N ILE A 195 -4.52 -13.50 13.39
CA ILE A 195 -5.09 -14.79 13.82
C ILE A 195 -4.42 -15.94 13.10
N SER A 196 -4.28 -15.85 11.77
CA SER A 196 -3.63 -16.90 10.97
C SER A 196 -2.18 -17.10 11.40
N GLY A 197 -1.43 -16.03 11.67
CA GLY A 197 -0.05 -16.12 12.14
C GLY A 197 0.04 -16.76 13.52
N ILE A 198 -0.81 -16.33 14.48
CA ILE A 198 -0.85 -16.89 15.83
C ILE A 198 -1.18 -18.38 15.80
N VAL A 199 -2.23 -18.79 15.09
CA VAL A 199 -2.63 -20.22 15.02
C VAL A 199 -1.50 -21.07 14.45
N SER A 200 -0.81 -20.61 13.41
CA SER A 200 0.34 -21.32 12.84
C SER A 200 1.52 -21.40 13.81
N LEU A 201 1.81 -20.32 14.55
CA LEU A 201 2.87 -20.31 15.56
C LEU A 201 2.55 -21.25 16.73
N THR A 202 1.32 -21.24 17.22
CA THR A 202 0.89 -22.15 18.30
C THR A 202 1.12 -23.59 17.88
N LYS A 203 0.69 -24.01 16.68
CA LYS A 203 0.92 -25.39 16.19
C LYS A 203 2.39 -25.76 16.01
N LEU A 204 3.27 -24.78 15.85
CA LEU A 204 4.70 -25.01 15.63
C LEU A 204 5.47 -25.15 16.95
N TYR A 205 5.06 -24.43 18.00
CA TYR A 205 5.79 -24.31 19.27
C TYR A 205 5.13 -24.98 20.48
N LEU A 206 3.83 -25.29 20.42
CA LEU A 206 3.06 -25.95 21.48
C LEU A 206 2.54 -27.30 21.00
#